data_AF-H1UZG4-F1
#
_entry.id   AF-H1UZG4-F1
#
_cell.length_a   1.000
_cell.length_b   1.000
_cell.length_c   1.000
_cell.angle_alpha   90.00
_cell.angle_beta   90.00
_cell.angle_gamma   90.00
#
_symmetry.space_group_name_H-M   'P 1'
#
loop_
_entity.id
_entity.type
_entity.pdbx_description
1 polymer ?
#
loop_
_entity_poly.entity_id
_entity_poly.type
_entity_poly.pdbx_seq_one_letter_code
_entity_poly.pdbx_strand_id
1 'polypeptide(L)'
;MKKEAPEIDNFETQEHEWAVDMSEEAVKARQAQLPGEFKAKLNMGDDEDEDGEAGGSTVYDEFGTWIQDEASSKGSIDKVDSIDIFVKAKELGIETKHRAVLVLVQTIFDENIVAQIPKRAGMMKQFITSDRHEKALLGGTERLIGQLGKDHPDIYNQIVKILQLYYNHDLLSEEVAIKWGSKASKKYTDLSTSKKVRKAAEPFIKWLEEASEEESSEDEE
;
A
#
# COMPACT_ATOMS: atom_id res chain seq x y z
N MET A 1 -51.24 22.63 25.07
CA MET A 1 -49.86 22.35 25.57
C MET A 1 -49.86 20.86 25.90
N LYS A 2 -49.19 19.99 25.14
CA LYS A 2 -47.76 19.95 24.87
C LYS A 2 -47.52 19.46 23.43
N LYS A 3 -46.52 20.03 22.77
CA LYS A 3 -45.98 19.58 21.47
C LYS A 3 -44.99 18.47 21.75
N GLU A 4 -45.13 17.32 21.11
CA GLU A 4 -44.09 16.28 21.06
C GLU A 4 -43.30 16.44 19.75
N ALA A 5 -41.98 16.28 19.87
CA ALA A 5 -40.98 16.54 18.85
C ALA A 5 -40.94 15.43 17.78
N PRO A 6 -40.57 15.72 16.53
CA PRO A 6 -40.42 14.68 15.51
C PRO A 6 -39.15 13.84 15.77
N GLU A 7 -39.33 12.52 15.63
CA GLU A 7 -38.29 11.51 15.66
C GLU A 7 -37.21 11.78 14.60
N ILE A 8 -35.97 11.54 15.02
CA ILE A 8 -34.72 11.58 14.26
C ILE A 8 -34.73 10.51 13.17
N ASP A 9 -34.46 10.97 11.95
CA ASP A 9 -34.35 10.17 10.73
C ASP A 9 -33.17 9.18 10.84
N ASN A 10 -33.46 7.92 10.58
CA ASN A 10 -32.52 6.81 10.72
C ASN A 10 -31.64 6.78 9.46
N PHE A 11 -30.43 7.34 9.55
CA PHE A 11 -29.49 7.40 8.43
C PHE A 11 -29.08 5.98 8.01
N GLU A 12 -29.62 5.48 6.90
CA GLU A 12 -29.19 4.24 6.25
C GLU A 12 -27.77 4.44 5.71
N THR A 13 -26.75 3.98 6.44
CA THR A 13 -25.40 3.81 5.89
C THR A 13 -25.42 2.66 4.89
N GLN A 14 -25.43 2.97 3.59
CA GLN A 14 -25.19 1.98 2.55
C GLN A 14 -23.73 1.50 2.65
N GLU A 15 -23.52 0.36 3.33
CA GLU A 15 -22.31 -0.43 3.17
C GLU A 15 -22.29 -1.01 1.76
N HIS A 16 -21.54 -0.36 0.87
CA HIS A 16 -21.34 -0.87 -0.48
C HIS A 16 -20.39 -2.08 -0.42
N GLU A 17 -20.99 -3.27 -0.30
CA GLU A 17 -20.34 -4.58 -0.47
C GLU A 17 -19.79 -4.70 -1.89
N TRP A 18 -18.52 -4.36 -2.09
CA TRP A 18 -17.80 -4.68 -3.32
C TRP A 18 -17.12 -6.04 -3.16
N ALA A 19 -17.89 -7.12 -3.35
CA ALA A 19 -17.41 -8.49 -3.38
C ALA A 19 -16.50 -8.73 -4.60
N VAL A 20 -15.35 -9.38 -4.36
CA VAL A 20 -14.31 -9.70 -5.34
C VAL A 20 -14.41 -11.19 -5.69
N ASP A 21 -14.50 -11.51 -6.98
CA ASP A 21 -14.56 -12.88 -7.48
C ASP A 21 -13.15 -13.39 -7.84
N MET A 22 -12.86 -14.66 -7.50
CA MET A 22 -11.53 -15.25 -7.37
C MET A 22 -11.18 -16.24 -8.51
N SER A 23 -9.88 -16.46 -8.78
CA SER A 23 -9.43 -17.78 -9.26
C SER A 23 -8.01 -18.16 -8.78
N GLU A 24 -7.87 -19.34 -8.19
CA GLU A 24 -6.69 -19.88 -7.48
C GLU A 24 -5.42 -20.09 -8.36
N GLU A 25 -5.54 -19.98 -9.68
CA GLU A 25 -4.43 -20.25 -10.61
C GLU A 25 -3.44 -19.07 -10.68
N ALA A 26 -3.91 -17.84 -10.46
CA ALA A 26 -3.08 -16.62 -10.43
C ALA A 26 -2.14 -16.57 -9.20
N VAL A 27 -2.56 -17.16 -8.08
CA VAL A 27 -1.81 -17.19 -6.81
C VAL A 27 -0.51 -18.00 -6.95
N LYS A 28 -0.52 -19.06 -7.76
CA LYS A 28 0.63 -19.96 -7.93
C LYS A 28 1.69 -19.43 -8.90
N ALA A 29 1.26 -18.75 -9.98
CA ALA A 29 2.19 -18.11 -10.93
C ALA A 29 3.01 -17.00 -10.26
N ARG A 30 2.42 -16.31 -9.27
CA ARG A 30 3.04 -15.25 -8.48
C ARG A 30 4.24 -15.74 -7.65
N GLN A 31 4.13 -16.86 -6.95
CA GLN A 31 5.21 -17.37 -6.08
C GLN A 31 6.49 -17.71 -6.87
N ALA A 32 6.36 -18.07 -8.15
CA ALA A 32 7.48 -18.45 -8.99
C ALA A 32 8.27 -17.26 -9.60
N GLN A 33 7.65 -16.10 -9.78
CA GLN A 33 8.27 -14.95 -10.49
C GLN A 33 8.88 -13.89 -9.56
N LEU A 34 8.41 -13.82 -8.31
CA LEU A 34 8.87 -12.82 -7.33
C LEU A 34 10.36 -12.90 -6.97
N PRO A 35 11.01 -14.07 -6.78
CA PRO A 35 12.39 -14.13 -6.29
C PRO A 35 13.44 -13.51 -7.23
N GLY A 36 13.22 -13.62 -8.55
CA GLY A 36 14.18 -13.17 -9.57
C GLY A 36 14.11 -11.67 -9.88
N GLU A 37 12.90 -11.11 -10.05
CA GLU A 37 12.71 -9.69 -10.34
C GLU A 37 12.90 -8.79 -9.11
N PHE A 38 12.62 -9.32 -7.91
CA PHE A 38 12.83 -8.61 -6.64
C PHE A 38 14.32 -8.28 -6.42
N LYS A 39 15.20 -9.25 -6.66
CA LYS A 39 16.66 -9.12 -6.54
C LYS A 39 17.27 -8.09 -7.51
N ALA A 40 16.77 -8.01 -8.74
CA ALA A 40 17.31 -7.09 -9.75
C ALA A 40 16.88 -5.62 -9.51
N LYS A 41 15.68 -5.39 -8.98
CA LYS A 41 15.10 -4.04 -8.79
C LYS A 41 15.27 -3.46 -7.39
N LEU A 42 15.81 -4.21 -6.44
CA LEU A 42 16.25 -3.68 -5.13
C LEU A 42 17.59 -2.92 -5.23
N ASN A 43 18.31 -3.04 -6.34
CA ASN A 43 19.59 -2.34 -6.61
C ASN A 43 19.45 -0.99 -7.31
N MET A 44 18.23 -0.45 -7.48
CA MET A 44 18.01 0.82 -8.21
C MET A 44 17.43 1.87 -7.27
N GLY A 45 18.30 2.76 -6.78
CA GLY A 45 17.96 3.91 -5.97
C GLY A 45 19.20 4.48 -5.30
N ASP A 46 19.88 5.37 -6.02
CA ASP A 46 20.90 6.29 -5.49
C ASP A 46 20.20 7.23 -4.49
N ASP A 47 20.09 6.79 -3.23
CA ASP A 47 19.89 7.66 -2.09
C ASP A 47 21.27 7.79 -1.42
N GLU A 48 21.79 9.02 -1.34
CA GLU A 48 22.96 9.44 -0.53
C GLU A 48 22.72 9.29 0.99
N ASP A 49 21.90 8.34 1.42
CA ASP A 49 21.77 7.91 2.82
C ASP A 49 22.31 6.48 2.91
N GLU A 50 23.61 6.42 3.13
CA GLU A 50 24.42 5.25 3.44
C GLU A 50 23.79 4.37 4.54
N ASP A 51 23.16 3.27 4.12
CA ASP A 51 23.31 1.97 4.79
C ASP A 51 23.79 1.02 3.70
N GLY A 52 25.10 0.99 3.51
CA GLY A 52 25.77 0.20 2.50
C GLY A 52 25.54 -1.29 2.71
N GLU A 53 24.65 -1.88 1.91
CA GLU A 53 24.75 -3.29 1.56
C GLU A 53 24.60 -3.45 0.04
N ALA A 54 25.76 -3.40 -0.60
CA ALA A 54 25.96 -3.87 -1.95
C ALA A 54 25.75 -5.39 -2.00
N GLY A 55 24.79 -5.84 -2.81
CA GLY A 55 24.86 -7.14 -3.49
C GLY A 55 25.18 -8.37 -2.63
N GLY A 56 24.38 -8.61 -1.59
CA GLY A 56 24.26 -9.90 -0.88
C GLY A 56 22.78 -10.24 -0.73
N SER A 57 22.43 -11.44 -0.24
CA SER A 57 21.05 -11.71 0.21
C SER A 57 20.81 -10.78 1.39
N THR A 58 20.18 -9.63 1.13
CA THR A 58 19.98 -8.62 2.17
C THR A 58 18.99 -9.16 3.20
N VAL A 59 19.04 -8.67 4.44
CA VAL A 59 18.03 -9.00 5.47
C VAL A 59 16.58 -8.78 4.98
N TYR A 60 16.40 -7.89 4.00
CA TYR A 60 15.13 -7.63 3.32
C TYR A 60 14.71 -8.76 2.36
N ASP A 61 15.67 -9.40 1.69
CA ASP A 61 15.41 -10.56 0.82
C ASP A 61 15.05 -11.79 1.64
N GLU A 62 15.71 -11.99 2.78
CA GLU A 62 15.35 -13.04 3.74
C GLU A 62 13.93 -12.80 4.28
N PHE A 63 13.62 -11.58 4.70
CA PHE A 63 12.29 -11.23 5.18
C PHE A 63 11.20 -11.48 4.14
N GLY A 64 11.43 -11.03 2.90
CA GLY A 64 10.47 -11.23 1.81
C GLY A 64 10.27 -12.71 1.45
N THR A 65 11.36 -13.48 1.45
CA THR A 65 11.34 -14.93 1.18
C THR A 65 10.59 -15.67 2.28
N TRP A 66 10.85 -15.34 3.55
CA TRP A 66 10.16 -15.95 4.69
C TRP A 66 8.63 -15.71 4.64
N ILE A 67 8.18 -14.49 4.30
CA ILE A 67 6.74 -14.20 4.15
C ILE A 67 6.13 -15.07 3.04
N GLN A 68 6.85 -15.24 1.93
CA GLN A 68 6.39 -16.05 0.81
C GLN A 68 6.33 -17.54 1.18
N ASP A 69 7.34 -18.07 1.87
CA ASP A 69 7.39 -19.46 2.33
C ASP A 69 6.28 -19.77 3.33
N GLU A 70 5.99 -18.85 4.26
CA GLU A 70 4.86 -18.97 5.18
C GLU A 70 3.52 -18.93 4.43
N ALA A 71 3.37 -18.04 3.45
CA ALA A 71 2.17 -17.97 2.62
C ALA A 71 1.98 -19.24 1.79
N SER A 72 3.04 -19.83 1.24
CA SER A 72 3.02 -21.12 0.54
C SER A 72 2.64 -22.27 1.49
N SER A 73 3.19 -22.28 2.71
CA SER A 73 2.94 -23.32 3.70
C SER A 73 1.52 -23.29 4.25
N LYS A 74 0.97 -22.10 4.49
CA LYS A 74 -0.42 -21.91 4.96
C LYS A 74 -1.44 -21.89 3.80
N GLY A 75 -0.96 -21.81 2.55
CA GLY A 75 -1.74 -21.86 1.31
C GLY A 75 -2.34 -20.52 0.87
N SER A 76 -2.20 -19.45 1.65
CA SER A 76 -2.56 -18.08 1.27
C SER A 76 -1.88 -17.08 2.19
N ILE A 77 -1.55 -15.90 1.65
CA ILE A 77 -0.97 -14.80 2.42
C ILE A 77 -1.92 -14.32 3.53
N ASP A 78 -3.24 -14.41 3.31
CA ASP A 78 -4.27 -13.99 4.27
C ASP A 78 -4.29 -14.83 5.55
N LYS A 79 -3.70 -16.03 5.51
CA LYS A 79 -3.55 -16.92 6.68
C LYS A 79 -2.26 -16.68 7.46
N VAL A 80 -1.35 -15.85 6.94
CA VAL A 80 -0.13 -15.47 7.64
C VAL A 80 -0.47 -14.35 8.62
N ASP A 81 -0.31 -14.65 9.91
CA ASP A 81 -0.64 -13.74 10.99
C ASP A 81 0.23 -12.49 10.96
N SER A 82 -0.41 -11.33 11.07
CA SER A 82 0.28 -10.03 11.11
C SER A 82 1.24 -9.91 12.30
N ILE A 83 0.98 -10.63 13.39
CA ILE A 83 1.86 -10.66 14.56
C ILE A 83 3.19 -11.36 14.22
N ASP A 84 3.12 -12.53 13.56
CA ASP A 84 4.32 -13.29 13.19
C ASP A 84 5.21 -12.49 12.23
N ILE A 85 4.59 -11.79 11.26
CA ILE A 85 5.31 -10.90 10.33
C ILE A 85 6.05 -9.80 11.10
N PHE A 86 5.40 -9.17 12.07
CA PHE A 86 6.01 -8.13 12.88
C PHE A 86 7.13 -8.65 13.79
N VAL A 87 6.95 -9.82 14.39
CA VAL A 87 7.99 -10.47 15.21
C VAL A 87 9.21 -10.79 14.36
N LYS A 88 9.02 -11.39 13.17
CA LYS A 88 10.13 -11.68 12.26
C LYS A 88 10.87 -10.42 11.82
N ALA A 89 10.15 -9.33 11.55
CA ALA A 89 10.78 -8.05 11.22
C ALA A 89 11.65 -7.49 12.36
N LYS A 90 11.19 -7.65 13.62
CA LYS A 90 11.97 -7.30 14.81
C LYS A 90 13.19 -8.19 15.03
N GLU A 91 13.07 -9.49 14.77
CA GLU A 91 14.20 -10.41 14.84
C GLU A 91 15.31 -10.04 13.86
N LEU A 92 14.93 -9.56 12.69
CA LEU A 92 15.84 -9.08 11.65
C LEU A 92 16.31 -7.63 11.87
N GLY A 93 15.74 -6.90 12.83
CA GLY A 93 16.10 -5.51 13.15
C GLY A 93 15.75 -4.49 12.05
N ILE A 94 14.72 -4.77 11.24
CA ILE A 94 14.31 -3.95 10.09
C ILE A 94 13.00 -3.21 10.32
N GLU A 95 12.39 -3.31 11.50
CA GLU A 95 11.05 -2.78 11.79
C GLU A 95 10.93 -1.26 11.68
N THR A 96 12.03 -0.54 11.88
CA THR A 96 12.09 0.94 11.78
C THR A 96 12.61 1.42 10.42
N LYS A 97 12.83 0.51 9.46
CA LYS A 97 13.45 0.85 8.17
C LYS A 97 12.37 0.97 7.09
N HIS A 98 12.33 2.11 6.41
CA HIS A 98 11.43 2.36 5.27
C HIS A 98 11.55 1.30 4.15
N ARG A 99 12.73 0.70 3.97
CA ARG A 99 12.91 -0.39 3.01
C ARG A 99 12.13 -1.66 3.37
N ALA A 100 11.88 -1.94 4.64
CA ALA A 100 11.03 -3.06 5.06
C ALA A 100 9.57 -2.87 4.59
N VAL A 101 9.06 -1.63 4.62
CA VAL A 101 7.72 -1.30 4.11
C VAL A 101 7.58 -1.62 2.62
N LEU A 102 8.61 -1.32 1.81
CA LEU A 102 8.63 -1.69 0.39
C LEU A 102 8.49 -3.21 0.19
N VAL A 103 9.18 -4.00 1.01
CA VAL A 103 9.12 -5.47 0.94
C VAL A 103 7.75 -5.97 1.39
N LEU A 104 7.23 -5.42 2.51
CA LEU A 104 5.92 -5.77 3.04
C LEU A 104 4.85 -5.61 1.97
N VAL A 105 4.75 -4.44 1.33
CA VAL A 105 3.69 -4.19 0.33
C VAL A 105 3.74 -5.20 -0.82
N GLN A 106 4.94 -5.57 -1.29
CA GLN A 106 5.10 -6.52 -2.39
C GLN A 106 4.82 -7.98 -1.99
N THR A 107 4.83 -8.30 -0.69
CA THR A 107 4.74 -9.68 -0.19
C THR A 107 3.41 -9.98 0.50
N ILE A 108 2.84 -9.01 1.21
CA ILE A 108 1.61 -9.19 2.00
C ILE A 108 0.31 -8.88 1.23
N PHE A 109 0.43 -8.20 0.08
CA PHE A 109 -0.71 -7.78 -0.74
C PHE A 109 -0.72 -8.38 -2.13
N ASP A 110 -1.91 -8.70 -2.62
CA ASP A 110 -2.16 -9.21 -3.96
C ASP A 110 -3.22 -8.44 -4.73
N GLU A 111 -3.81 -9.05 -5.76
CA GLU A 111 -4.91 -8.48 -6.53
C GLU A 111 -6.10 -8.06 -5.65
N ASN A 112 -6.24 -8.67 -4.47
CA ASN A 112 -7.23 -8.36 -3.45
C ASN A 112 -6.76 -7.32 -2.45
N ILE A 113 -5.76 -6.50 -2.79
CA ILE A 113 -5.18 -5.47 -1.92
C ILE A 113 -6.24 -4.62 -1.20
N VAL A 114 -7.33 -4.26 -1.88
CA VAL A 114 -8.44 -3.50 -1.30
C VAL A 114 -9.08 -4.20 -0.10
N ALA A 115 -9.23 -5.52 -0.13
CA ALA A 115 -9.77 -6.30 0.99
C ALA A 115 -8.72 -6.60 2.06
N GLN A 116 -7.43 -6.55 1.71
CA GLN A 116 -6.31 -6.89 2.60
C GLN A 116 -5.83 -5.70 3.43
N ILE A 117 -5.91 -4.47 2.91
CA ILE A 117 -5.45 -3.27 3.63
C ILE A 117 -6.10 -3.14 5.01
N PRO A 118 -7.44 -3.20 5.16
CA PRO A 118 -8.08 -3.04 6.47
C PRO A 118 -7.62 -4.11 7.48
N LYS A 119 -7.44 -5.36 7.02
CA LYS A 119 -7.00 -6.48 7.85
C LYS A 119 -5.57 -6.32 8.36
N ARG A 120 -4.71 -5.64 7.60
CA ARG A 120 -3.28 -5.47 7.90
C ARG A 120 -2.92 -4.07 8.43
N ALA A 121 -3.86 -3.13 8.39
CA ALA A 121 -3.64 -1.73 8.80
C ALA A 121 -3.03 -1.60 10.20
N GLY A 122 -3.55 -2.34 11.19
CA GLY A 122 -3.03 -2.28 12.56
C GLY A 122 -1.54 -2.63 12.67
N MET A 123 -1.07 -3.62 11.91
CA MET A 123 0.35 -3.97 11.83
C MET A 123 1.14 -2.92 11.05
N MET A 124 0.62 -2.46 9.91
CA MET A 124 1.32 -1.49 9.07
C MET A 124 1.57 -0.17 9.78
N LYS A 125 0.64 0.28 10.63
CA LYS A 125 0.84 1.45 11.51
C LYS A 125 2.08 1.33 12.39
N GLN A 126 2.48 0.13 12.78
CA GLN A 126 3.69 -0.07 13.60
C GLN A 126 4.98 0.13 12.78
N PHE A 127 4.93 -0.10 11.46
CA PHE A 127 6.06 0.14 10.56
C PHE A 127 6.09 1.57 10.02
N ILE A 128 4.93 2.20 9.84
CA ILE A 128 4.79 3.51 9.19
C ILE A 128 4.76 4.60 10.26
N THR A 129 5.94 5.13 10.55
CA THR A 129 6.14 6.16 11.60
C THR A 129 6.72 7.48 11.07
N SER A 130 6.91 7.61 9.75
CA SER A 130 7.47 8.81 9.12
C SER A 130 7.10 8.92 7.65
N ASP A 131 7.23 10.11 7.07
CA ASP A 131 7.01 10.36 5.65
C ASP A 131 7.88 9.48 4.73
N ARG A 132 9.06 9.04 5.20
CA ARG A 132 9.91 8.12 4.43
C ARG A 132 9.24 6.75 4.33
N HIS A 133 8.56 6.30 5.39
CA HIS A 133 7.78 5.07 5.39
C HIS A 133 6.56 5.18 4.47
N GLU A 134 5.86 6.32 4.47
CA GLU A 134 4.72 6.56 3.59
C GLU A 134 5.13 6.61 2.11
N LYS A 135 6.25 7.25 1.78
CA LYS A 135 6.82 7.23 0.42
C LYS A 135 7.23 5.83 -0.01
N ALA A 136 7.72 5.03 0.93
CA ALA A 136 8.03 3.61 0.70
C ALA A 136 6.75 2.78 0.51
N LEU A 137 5.68 3.05 1.27
CA LEU A 137 4.37 2.43 1.07
C LEU A 137 3.90 2.67 -0.38
N LEU A 138 3.81 3.94 -0.79
CA LEU A 138 3.38 4.31 -2.15
C LEU A 138 4.29 3.75 -3.24
N GLY A 139 5.60 3.75 -3.02
CA GLY A 139 6.57 3.14 -3.95
C GLY A 139 6.40 1.63 -4.08
N GLY A 140 6.10 0.94 -2.98
CA GLY A 140 5.78 -0.48 -2.95
C GLY A 140 4.49 -0.78 -3.70
N THR A 141 3.48 0.07 -3.53
CA THR A 141 2.19 -0.04 -4.21
C THR A 141 2.33 0.20 -5.72
N GLU A 142 3.12 1.19 -6.15
CA GLU A 142 3.44 1.41 -7.58
C GLU A 142 4.11 0.17 -8.20
N ARG A 143 4.99 -0.50 -7.46
CA ARG A 143 5.67 -1.73 -7.93
C ARG A 143 4.69 -2.89 -8.05
N LEU A 144 3.89 -3.12 -7.00
CA LEU A 144 2.89 -4.18 -6.97
C LEU A 144 1.88 -4.01 -8.11
N ILE A 145 1.31 -2.82 -8.26
CA ILE A 145 0.32 -2.52 -9.31
C ILE A 145 0.96 -2.55 -10.70
N GLY A 146 2.20 -2.10 -10.83
CA GLY A 146 2.95 -2.22 -12.08
C GLY A 146 3.17 -3.67 -12.52
N GLN A 147 3.37 -4.57 -11.56
CA GLN A 147 3.48 -6.00 -11.82
C GLN A 147 2.11 -6.60 -12.15
N LEU A 148 1.11 -6.40 -11.29
CA LEU A 148 -0.24 -6.93 -11.48
C LEU A 148 -0.88 -6.42 -12.78
N GLY A 149 -0.66 -5.14 -13.12
CA GLY A 149 -1.21 -4.51 -14.32
C GLY A 149 -0.67 -5.03 -15.64
N LYS A 150 0.34 -5.93 -15.64
CA LYS A 150 0.76 -6.67 -16.83
C LYS A 150 -0.27 -7.74 -17.21
N ASP A 151 -0.80 -8.43 -16.21
CA ASP A 151 -1.73 -9.55 -16.38
C ASP A 151 -3.19 -9.12 -16.15
N HIS A 152 -3.42 -8.16 -15.25
CA HIS A 152 -4.73 -7.64 -14.83
C HIS A 152 -4.78 -6.09 -14.94
N PRO A 153 -4.92 -5.51 -16.15
CA PRO A 153 -4.92 -4.05 -16.34
C PRO A 153 -6.05 -3.30 -15.63
N ASP A 154 -7.09 -3.98 -15.19
CA ASP A 154 -8.19 -3.44 -14.41
C ASP A 154 -7.78 -3.01 -12.99
N ILE A 155 -6.65 -3.50 -12.48
CA ILE A 155 -6.12 -3.11 -11.16
C ILE A 155 -5.86 -1.59 -11.04
N TYR A 156 -5.56 -0.90 -12.15
CA TYR A 156 -5.36 0.56 -12.15
C TYR A 156 -6.65 1.31 -11.75
N ASN A 157 -7.83 0.74 -11.98
CA ASN A 157 -9.09 1.34 -11.57
C ASN A 157 -9.29 1.32 -10.05
N GLN A 158 -8.54 0.46 -9.34
CA GLN A 158 -8.62 0.35 -7.88
C GLN A 158 -7.71 1.35 -7.15
N ILE A 159 -6.86 2.10 -7.87
CA ILE A 159 -5.90 3.05 -7.28
C ILE A 159 -6.55 4.03 -6.31
N VAL A 160 -7.64 4.68 -6.72
CA VAL A 160 -8.36 5.65 -5.88
C VAL A 160 -8.80 4.99 -4.58
N LYS A 161 -9.38 3.78 -4.66
CA LYS A 161 -9.86 3.03 -3.50
C LYS A 161 -8.72 2.61 -2.58
N ILE A 162 -7.58 2.20 -3.14
CA ILE A 162 -6.37 1.85 -2.37
C ILE A 162 -5.86 3.06 -1.58
N LEU A 163 -5.77 4.23 -2.23
CA LEU A 163 -5.31 5.46 -1.58
C LEU A 163 -6.28 5.94 -0.50
N GLN A 164 -7.59 5.87 -0.75
CA GLN A 164 -8.62 6.15 0.26
C GLN A 164 -8.49 5.21 1.47
N LEU A 165 -8.23 3.92 1.26
CA LEU A 165 -8.02 2.99 2.37
C LEU A 165 -6.74 3.31 3.15
N TYR A 166 -5.65 3.69 2.48
CA TYR A 166 -4.45 4.14 3.17
C TYR A 166 -4.70 5.40 4.01
N TYR A 167 -5.44 6.37 3.46
CA TYR A 167 -5.81 7.59 4.17
C TYR A 167 -6.73 7.30 5.38
N ASN A 168 -7.83 6.58 5.18
CA ASN A 168 -8.81 6.24 6.23
C ASN A 168 -8.23 5.39 7.37
N HIS A 169 -7.15 4.65 7.08
CA HIS A 169 -6.44 3.86 8.07
C HIS A 169 -5.16 4.54 8.57
N ASP A 170 -4.98 5.85 8.43
CA ASP A 170 -3.82 6.62 8.88
C ASP A 170 -2.46 6.01 8.46
N LEU A 171 -2.41 5.41 7.27
CA LEU A 171 -1.18 4.85 6.69
C LEU A 171 -0.51 5.83 5.73
N LEU A 172 -1.22 6.88 5.33
CA LEU A 172 -0.77 7.88 4.37
C LEU A 172 -1.33 9.25 4.75
N SER A 173 -0.44 10.22 4.92
CA SER A 173 -0.78 11.62 5.11
C SER A 173 -1.13 12.30 3.78
N GLU A 174 -1.94 13.34 3.88
CA GLU A 174 -2.31 14.19 2.74
C GLU A 174 -1.09 14.82 2.06
N GLU A 175 -0.18 15.41 2.85
CA GLU A 175 1.03 16.08 2.32
C GLU A 175 1.85 15.12 1.45
N VAL A 176 2.06 13.88 1.93
CA VAL A 176 2.81 12.87 1.18
C VAL A 176 2.03 12.41 -0.05
N ALA A 177 0.71 12.25 0.05
CA ALA A 177 -0.14 11.86 -1.07
C ALA A 177 -0.12 12.89 -2.21
N ILE A 178 -0.37 14.18 -1.90
CA ILE A 178 -0.37 15.28 -2.89
C ILE A 178 1.01 15.41 -3.54
N LYS A 179 2.08 15.44 -2.72
CA LYS A 179 3.45 15.53 -3.23
C LYS A 179 3.81 14.37 -4.14
N TRP A 180 3.39 13.16 -3.80
CA TRP A 180 3.56 11.99 -4.66
C TRP A 180 2.73 12.12 -5.95
N GLY A 181 1.46 12.51 -5.88
CA GLY A 181 0.59 12.68 -7.03
C GLY A 181 1.13 13.65 -8.10
N SER A 182 1.81 14.71 -7.66
CA SER A 182 2.27 15.82 -8.52
C SER A 182 3.23 15.45 -9.66
N LYS A 183 4.09 14.43 -9.51
CA LYS A 183 5.16 14.14 -10.47
C LYS A 183 5.51 12.67 -10.56
N ALA A 184 5.35 12.06 -11.73
CA ALA A 184 5.81 10.70 -12.00
C ALA A 184 7.31 10.51 -11.73
N SER A 185 7.67 9.34 -11.22
CA SER A 185 9.04 9.01 -10.82
C SER A 185 9.50 7.69 -11.43
N LYS A 186 10.81 7.58 -11.65
CA LYS A 186 11.48 6.33 -12.05
C LYS A 186 12.15 5.60 -10.88
N LYS A 187 11.91 6.06 -9.64
CA LYS A 187 12.58 5.55 -8.43
C LYS A 187 12.19 4.11 -8.13
N TYR A 188 10.89 3.78 -8.20
CA TYR A 188 10.38 2.48 -7.80
C TYR A 188 9.94 1.60 -8.97
N THR A 189 9.48 2.21 -10.06
CA THR A 189 9.00 1.51 -11.26
C THR A 189 9.37 2.29 -12.53
N ASP A 190 9.11 1.73 -13.70
CA ASP A 190 9.37 2.42 -14.96
C ASP A 190 8.45 3.65 -15.13
N LEU A 191 8.91 4.63 -15.90
CA LEU A 191 8.22 5.91 -16.03
C LEU A 191 6.81 5.77 -16.65
N SER A 192 6.58 4.76 -17.51
CA SER A 192 5.28 4.54 -18.13
C SER A 192 4.27 4.07 -17.09
N THR A 193 4.65 3.07 -16.30
CA THR A 193 3.85 2.57 -15.18
C THR A 193 3.57 3.64 -14.14
N SER A 194 4.60 4.40 -13.70
CA SER A 194 4.40 5.47 -12.71
C SER A 194 3.42 6.54 -13.21
N LYS A 195 3.51 6.93 -14.50
CA LYS A 195 2.53 7.85 -15.10
C LYS A 195 1.12 7.29 -15.09
N LYS A 196 0.92 6.01 -15.42
CA LYS A 196 -0.41 5.37 -15.41
C LYS A 196 -1.00 5.33 -14.01
N VAL A 197 -0.21 4.91 -13.03
CA VAL A 197 -0.62 4.83 -11.61
C VAL A 197 -1.02 6.20 -11.09
N ARG A 198 -0.17 7.22 -11.27
CA ARG A 198 -0.45 8.57 -10.74
C ARG A 198 -1.58 9.26 -11.49
N LYS A 199 -1.74 9.00 -12.79
CA LYS A 199 -2.91 9.46 -13.53
C LYS A 199 -4.21 8.87 -12.98
N ALA A 200 -4.21 7.57 -12.66
CA ALA A 200 -5.38 6.94 -12.02
C ALA A 200 -5.64 7.47 -10.60
N ALA A 201 -4.64 8.06 -9.94
CA ALA A 201 -4.77 8.69 -8.63
C ALA A 201 -5.31 10.13 -8.67
N GLU A 202 -5.33 10.80 -9.84
CA GLU A 202 -5.77 12.20 -9.99
C GLU A 202 -7.09 12.53 -9.26
N PRO A 203 -8.15 11.70 -9.33
CA PRO A 203 -9.40 12.00 -8.63
C PRO A 203 -9.25 12.08 -7.11
N PHE A 204 -8.39 11.23 -6.52
CA PHE A 204 -8.12 11.22 -5.08
C PHE A 204 -7.27 12.43 -4.67
N ILE A 205 -6.24 12.75 -5.46
CA ILE A 205 -5.36 13.89 -5.18
C ILE A 205 -6.15 15.19 -5.24
N LYS A 206 -7.00 15.35 -6.26
CA LYS A 206 -7.85 16.52 -6.39
C LYS A 206 -8.84 16.65 -5.22
N TRP A 207 -9.42 15.54 -4.76
CA TRP A 207 -10.30 15.53 -3.59
C TRP A 207 -9.58 15.99 -2.31
N LEU A 208 -8.30 15.60 -2.12
CA LEU A 208 -7.50 16.09 -1.00
C LEU A 208 -7.21 17.60 -1.12
N GLU A 209 -6.81 18.06 -2.31
CA GLU A 209 -6.52 19.49 -2.55
C GLU A 209 -7.75 20.38 -2.29
N GLU A 210 -8.94 19.96 -2.75
CA GLU A 210 -10.20 20.68 -2.49
C GLU A 210 -10.53 20.73 -0.99
N ALA A 211 -10.32 19.64 -0.26
CA ALA A 211 -10.57 19.59 1.19
C ALA A 211 -9.65 20.53 1.98
N SER A 212 -8.38 20.64 1.59
CA SER A 212 -7.44 21.55 2.27
C SER A 212 -7.70 23.03 1.96
N GLU A 213 -8.22 23.36 0.77
CA GLU A 213 -8.59 24.74 0.42
C GLU A 213 -9.84 25.22 1.18
N GLU A 214 -10.80 24.33 1.45
CA GLU A 214 -12.00 24.64 2.24
C GLU A 214 -11.69 24.94 3.72
N GLU A 215 -10.81 24.15 4.37
CA GLU A 215 -10.41 24.42 5.77
C GLU A 215 -9.66 25.75 5.93
N SER A 216 -8.94 26.21 4.91
CA SER A 216 -8.21 27.49 4.99
C SER A 216 -9.11 28.71 4.73
N SER A 217 -10.33 28.53 4.26
CA SER A 217 -11.27 29.63 3.93
C SER A 217 -12.29 29.92 5.04
N GLU A 218 -12.33 29.13 6.12
CA GLU A 218 -13.25 29.33 7.25
C GLU A 218 -12.67 30.17 8.41
N ASP A 219 -11.44 30.68 8.28
CA ASP A 219 -10.74 31.50 9.30
C ASP A 219 -10.78 33.02 9.01
N GLU A 220 -11.65 33.49 8.09
CA GLU A 220 -11.86 34.91 7.75
C GLU A 220 -13.30 35.44 8.01
N GLU A 221 -14.01 34.95 9.04
CA GLU A 221 -15.20 35.62 9.62
C GLU A 221 -15.08 35.93 11.12
#